data_AF-A0A7C6JX97-F1
#
_entry.id   AF-A0A7C6JX97-F1
#
_cell.length_a   1.000
_cell.length_b   1.000
_cell.length_c   1.000
_cell.angle_alpha   90.00
_cell.angle_beta   90.00
_cell.angle_gamma   90.00
#
_symmetry.space_group_name_H-M   'P 1'
#
loop_
_entity.id
_entity.type
_entity.pdbx_description
1 polymer ?
#
loop_
_entity_poly.entity_id
_entity_poly.type
_entity_poly.pdbx_seq_one_letter_code
_entity_poly.pdbx_strand_id
1 'polypeptide(L)'
;MLYTVRPLERIYADPNTFRPGRKESGKDVSYGGIHSRDQGEPEYREVILPNGRITTRREGEDFIVERINSTDMKDYLNADYSPGKSLKDQGGI
;
A
#
# COMPACT_ATOMS: atom_id res chain seq x y z
N MET A 1 24.31 34.07 13.82
CA MET A 1 23.62 33.13 12.92
C MET A 1 24.57 32.79 11.79
N LEU A 2 25.05 31.55 11.70
CA LEU A 2 26.03 31.14 10.69
C LEU A 2 25.27 30.69 9.44
N TYR A 3 25.24 31.54 8.40
CA TYR A 3 24.66 31.21 7.11
C TYR A 3 25.63 30.32 6.33
N THR A 4 25.62 29.00 6.57
CA THR A 4 26.41 28.09 5.75
C THR A 4 25.71 27.95 4.41
N VAL A 5 26.20 28.69 3.41
CA VAL A 5 25.73 28.57 2.03
C VAL A 5 26.15 27.20 1.52
N ARG A 6 25.24 26.23 1.58
CA ARG A 6 25.46 24.94 0.90
C ARG A 6 25.19 25.18 -0.59
N PRO A 7 26.09 24.71 -1.49
CA PRO A 7 25.88 24.86 -2.92
C PRO A 7 24.57 24.19 -3.32
N LEU A 8 23.80 24.85 -4.17
CA LEU A 8 22.47 24.41 -4.61
C LEU A 8 22.50 23.00 -5.21
N GLU A 9 23.62 22.65 -5.87
CA GLU A 9 23.90 21.31 -6.40
C GLU A 9 23.70 20.21 -5.35
N ARG A 10 23.95 20.49 -4.07
CA ARG A 10 23.78 19.51 -2.97
C ARG A 10 22.34 19.43 -2.45
N ILE A 11 21.53 20.47 -2.68
CA ILE A 11 20.13 20.52 -2.26
C ILE A 11 19.24 19.80 -3.27
N TYR A 12 19.59 19.90 -4.56
CA TYR A 12 18.86 19.25 -5.65
C TYR A 12 19.48 17.92 -6.11
N ALA A 13 20.61 17.49 -5.53
CA ALA A 13 21.17 16.19 -5.82
C ALA A 13 20.31 15.08 -5.23
N ASP A 14 20.09 14.02 -6.02
CA ASP A 14 19.43 12.81 -5.54
C ASP A 14 20.21 12.22 -4.34
N PRO A 15 19.53 11.79 -3.26
CA PRO A 15 20.16 11.31 -2.02
C PRO A 15 21.18 10.17 -2.22
N ASN A 16 21.09 9.44 -3.33
CA ASN A 16 21.96 8.32 -3.67
C ASN A 16 23.30 8.72 -4.30
N THR A 17 23.43 9.96 -4.77
CA THR A 17 24.62 10.43 -5.50
C THR A 17 25.73 10.95 -4.58
N PHE A 18 25.41 11.40 -3.37
CA PHE A 18 26.39 11.92 -2.40
C PHE A 18 26.93 10.79 -1.49
N ARG A 19 27.49 9.74 -2.09
CA ARG A 19 28.38 8.81 -1.37
C ARG A 19 29.79 9.00 -1.91
N PRO A 20 30.65 9.80 -1.25
CA PRO A 20 32.02 9.99 -1.73
C PRO A 20 32.76 8.65 -1.57
N GLY A 21 32.90 7.89 -2.66
CA GLY A 21 33.67 6.64 -2.68
C GLY A 21 33.13 5.48 -3.50
N ARG A 22 31.94 5.54 -4.13
CA ARG A 22 31.49 4.49 -5.06
C ARG A 22 31.39 5.02 -6.48
N LYS A 23 32.47 4.85 -7.25
CA LYS A 23 32.34 4.62 -8.70
C LYS A 23 32.04 3.15 -8.86
N GLU A 24 30.86 2.79 -9.37
CA GLU A 24 30.69 1.61 -10.22
C GLU A 24 29.30 1.56 -10.85
N SER A 25 29.35 1.41 -12.18
CA SER A 25 28.42 0.71 -13.10
C SER A 25 26.92 0.95 -12.97
N GLY A 26 26.37 1.48 -14.06
CA GLY A 26 24.94 1.72 -14.22
C GLY A 26 24.08 0.48 -14.12
N LYS A 27 22.85 0.71 -13.63
CA LYS A 27 21.60 0.10 -14.08
C LYS A 27 20.45 0.73 -13.27
N ASP A 28 19.44 1.17 -14.02
CA ASP A 28 18.02 1.18 -13.70
C ASP A 28 17.57 1.95 -12.44
N VAL A 29 17.32 3.26 -12.59
CA VAL A 29 16.53 4.03 -11.61
C VAL A 29 15.06 4.04 -12.05
N SER A 30 14.36 2.95 -11.75
CA SER A 30 12.89 2.96 -11.71
C SER A 30 12.43 3.71 -10.45
N TYR A 31 11.46 4.61 -10.62
CA TYR A 31 10.85 5.39 -9.54
C TYR A 31 10.07 4.45 -8.60
N GLY A 32 10.37 4.50 -7.30
CA GLY A 32 9.54 3.85 -6.27
C GLY A 32 10.22 2.68 -5.58
N GLY A 33 11.10 2.97 -4.61
CA GLY A 33 11.30 2.04 -3.51
C GLY A 33 10.01 1.95 -2.70
N ILE A 34 9.53 0.74 -2.40
CA ILE A 34 9.69 0.04 -1.12
C ILE A 34 9.04 -1.37 -1.27
N HIS A 35 9.69 -2.38 -0.70
CA HIS A 35 9.25 -3.77 -0.45
C HIS A 35 9.59 -4.83 -1.52
N SER A 36 10.82 -5.34 -1.44
CA SER A 36 11.05 -6.77 -1.62
C SER A 36 10.27 -7.52 -0.53
N ARG A 37 9.06 -7.98 -0.83
CA ARG A 37 8.35 -8.98 -0.03
C ARG A 37 8.04 -10.15 -0.95
N ASP A 38 8.96 -11.10 -1.01
CA ASP A 38 8.66 -12.50 -1.34
C ASP A 38 7.78 -13.09 -0.22
N GLN A 39 6.54 -12.61 -0.13
CA GLN A 39 5.47 -13.26 0.60
C GLN A 39 4.32 -13.36 -0.38
N GLY A 40 3.95 -14.60 -0.73
CA GLY A 40 3.02 -14.92 -1.82
C GLY A 40 1.87 -13.93 -1.89
N GLU A 41 1.60 -13.43 -3.09
CA GLU A 41 0.66 -12.34 -3.29
C GLU A 41 -0.65 -12.62 -2.53
N PRO A 42 -1.03 -11.77 -1.56
CA PRO A 42 -2.24 -12.00 -0.79
C PRO A 42 -3.43 -12.05 -1.74
N GLU A 43 -4.20 -13.13 -1.69
CA GLU A 43 -5.39 -13.31 -2.52
C GLU A 43 -6.43 -12.27 -2.07
N TYR A 44 -6.63 -11.24 -2.88
CA TYR A 44 -7.67 -10.25 -2.66
C TYR A 44 -8.97 -10.71 -3.33
N ARG A 45 -10.08 -10.54 -2.62
CA ARG A 45 -11.42 -10.76 -3.16
C ARG A 45 -12.28 -9.53 -2.99
N GLU A 46 -13.09 -9.25 -4.00
CA GLU A 46 -14.07 -8.19 -3.97
C GLU A 46 -15.46 -8.75 -3.69
N VAL A 47 -16.13 -8.19 -2.70
CA VAL A 47 -17.54 -8.48 -2.39
C VAL A 47 -18.38 -7.31 -2.88
N ILE A 48 -19.33 -7.61 -3.76
CA ILE A 48 -20.20 -6.59 -4.37
C ILE A 48 -21.31 -6.24 -3.38
N LEU A 49 -21.49 -4.95 -3.12
CA LEU A 49 -22.60 -4.38 -2.35
C LEU A 49 -23.55 -3.61 -3.28
N PRO A 50 -24.79 -3.31 -2.84
CA PRO A 50 -25.72 -2.50 -3.63
C PRO A 50 -25.16 -1.12 -4.02
N ASN A 51 -24.41 -0.47 -3.10
CA ASN A 51 -23.92 0.90 -3.26
C ASN A 51 -22.39 1.00 -3.37
N GLY A 52 -21.70 -0.14 -3.55
CA GLY A 52 -20.24 -0.18 -3.48
C GLY A 52 -19.62 -1.57 -3.58
N ARG A 53 -18.38 -1.67 -3.10
CA ARG A 53 -17.64 -2.93 -2.98
C ARG A 53 -16.78 -2.96 -1.73
N ILE A 54 -16.58 -4.15 -1.17
CA ILE A 54 -15.65 -4.39 -0.07
C ILE A 54 -14.46 -5.17 -0.61
N THR A 55 -13.26 -4.69 -0.35
CA THR A 55 -12.02 -5.42 -0.63
C THR A 55 -11.63 -6.21 0.61
N THR A 56 -11.50 -7.51 0.43
CA THR A 56 -11.07 -8.44 1.47
C THR A 56 -9.75 -9.08 1.08
N ARG A 57 -8.92 -9.40 2.07
CA ARG A 57 -7.68 -10.17 1.90
C ARG A 57 -7.85 -11.55 2.52
N ARG A 58 -7.31 -12.59 1.89
CA ARG A 58 -7.26 -13.92 2.48
C ARG A 58 -6.22 -13.99 3.59
N GLU A 59 -6.64 -14.42 4.77
CA GLU A 59 -5.77 -14.69 5.92
C GLU A 59 -6.00 -16.14 6.37
N GLY A 60 -5.24 -17.07 5.78
CA GLY A 60 -5.42 -18.51 6.00
C GLY A 60 -6.69 -19.04 5.33
N GLU A 61 -7.67 -19.46 6.14
CA GLU A 61 -8.97 -19.97 5.70
C GLU A 61 -10.07 -18.90 5.67
N ASP A 62 -9.86 -17.78 6.36
CA ASP A 62 -10.84 -16.69 6.46
C ASP A 62 -10.47 -15.51 5.55
N PHE A 63 -11.48 -14.73 5.15
CA PHE A 63 -11.29 -13.45 4.46
C PHE A 63 -11.44 -12.32 5.47
N ILE A 64 -10.51 -11.37 5.48
CA ILE A 64 -10.55 -10.21 6.36
C ILE A 64 -10.82 -8.96 5.55
N VAL A 65 -11.72 -8.11 6.04
CA VAL A 65 -12.02 -6.82 5.41
C VAL A 65 -10.82 -5.89 5.52
N GLU A 66 -10.31 -5.45 4.37
CA GLU A 66 -9.22 -4.47 4.31
C GLU A 66 -9.76 -3.06 4.08
N ARG A 67 -10.67 -2.89 3.10
CA ARG A 67 -11.21 -1.58 2.72
C ARG A 67 -12.66 -1.68 2.27
N ILE A 68 -13.45 -0.70 2.67
CA ILE A 68 -14.81 -0.47 2.18
C ILE A 68 -14.75 0.66 1.14
N ASN A 69 -15.24 0.42 -0.07
CA ASN A 69 -15.41 1.40 -1.13
C ASN A 69 -16.90 1.50 -1.48
N SER A 70 -17.68 2.20 -0.65
CA SER A 70 -19.10 2.42 -0.87
C SER A 70 -19.44 3.90 -0.93
N THR A 71 -20.55 4.21 -1.61
CA THR A 71 -21.12 5.57 -1.61
C THR A 71 -22.05 5.78 -0.42
N ASP A 72 -22.59 4.71 0.17
CA ASP A 72 -23.49 4.78 1.32
C ASP A 72 -22.72 4.68 2.65
N MET A 73 -22.93 5.65 3.54
CA MET A 73 -22.31 5.67 4.87
C MET A 73 -22.79 4.54 5.78
N LYS A 74 -23.97 3.96 5.52
CA LYS A 74 -24.47 2.81 6.29
C LYS A 74 -23.52 1.62 6.22
N ASP A 75 -22.86 1.42 5.08
CA ASP A 75 -21.91 0.31 4.89
C ASP A 75 -20.67 0.46 5.77
N TYR A 76 -20.22 1.70 5.98
CA TYR A 76 -19.10 2.02 6.87
C TYR A 76 -19.47 1.94 8.36
N LEU A 77 -20.74 2.17 8.68
CA LEU A 77 -21.26 2.09 10.04
C LEU A 77 -21.66 0.66 10.43
N ASN A 78 -21.71 -0.27 9.47
CA ASN A 78 -22.01 -1.66 9.76
C ASN A 78 -20.80 -2.32 10.45
N ALA A 79 -21.02 -2.85 11.65
CA ALA A 79 -19.99 -3.53 12.43
C ALA A 79 -19.45 -4.78 11.72
N ASP A 80 -20.26 -5.43 10.89
CA ASP A 80 -19.90 -6.66 10.18
C ASP A 80 -18.89 -6.42 9.04
N TYR A 81 -18.92 -5.22 8.45
CA TYR A 81 -18.02 -4.82 7.37
C TYR A 81 -16.85 -3.96 7.86
N SER A 82 -16.70 -3.81 9.18
CA SER A 82 -15.62 -3.00 9.74
C SER A 82 -14.23 -3.57 9.38
N PRO A 83 -13.24 -2.71 9.06
CA PRO A 83 -11.89 -3.18 8.72
C PRO A 83 -11.29 -4.07 9.82
N GLY A 84 -10.68 -5.18 9.42
CA GLY A 84 -10.12 -6.18 10.33
C GLY A 84 -11.10 -7.26 10.80
N LYS A 85 -12.39 -7.18 10.44
CA LYS A 85 -13.34 -8.28 10.68
C LYS A 85 -13.16 -9.40 9.67
N SER A 86 -13.33 -10.63 10.15
CA SER A 86 -13.44 -11.79 9.29
C SER A 86 -14.83 -11.85 8.66
N LEU A 87 -14.87 -11.84 7.33
CA LEU A 87 -16.03 -12.11 6.53
C LEU A 87 -16.00 -13.59 6.17
N LYS A 88 -16.97 -14.36 6.67
CA LYS A 88 -17.19 -15.70 6.14
C LYS A 88 -17.78 -15.54 4.75
N ASP A 89 -17.18 -16.22 3.77
CA ASP A 89 -17.68 -16.27 2.40
C ASP A 89 -19.11 -16.84 2.45
N GLN A 90 -20.11 -15.96 2.49
CA GLN A 90 -21.50 -16.37 2.37
C GLN A 90 -21.69 -16.66 0.89
N GLY A 91 -21.40 -17.91 0.54
CA GLY A 91 -21.51 -18.44 -0.81
C GLY A 91 -22.78 -17.92 -1.46
N GLY A 92 -22.59 -17.20 -2.56
CA GLY A 92 -23.68 -16.69 -3.37
C GLY A 92 -24.62 -17.81 -3.78
N ILE A 93 -25.91 -17.50 -3.74
CA ILE A 93 -26.92 -18.10 -4.61
C ILE A 93 -27.14 -17.11 -5.74
#